data_AF-A0AAW2UNW2-F1
#
_entry.id   AF-A0AAW2UNW2-F1
#
_cell.length_a   1.000
_cell.length_b   1.000
_cell.length_c   1.000
_cell.angle_alpha   90.00
_cell.angle_beta   90.00
_cell.angle_gamma   90.00
#
_symmetry.space_group_name_H-M   'P 1'
#
loop_
_entity.id
_entity.type
_entity.pdbx_description
1 polymer ?
#
loop_
_entity_poly.entity_id
_entity_poly.type
_entity_poly.pdbx_seq_one_letter_code
_entity_poly.pdbx_strand_id
1 'polypeptide(L)'
;MSSVNEGLSLVKLIEKTLYESDELVNIRNAAEVSWFGVTLYRKWQGMDLRKISLRCKNSKNVLQEFSDDAERTIAKFKRAANDFLMENPLNWSPNIIAANSMYRISQTILLSCQEENEQNDDGLFQQLSIIIADILTACFTNLARVIITKCHRNAIEKREKSVHEAFLLLDKTTQILKLLQRHEWPSLDHDKAAYIEEWRAFFSENNETLVMTSPSTSSDEAVKSLVSNEEQVTVIIS
;
A
#
# COMPACT_ATOMS: atom_id res chain seq x y z
N MET A 1 -11.73 4.93 13.91
CA MET A 1 -10.43 4.42 14.42
C MET A 1 -10.53 3.02 15.02
N SER A 2 -11.59 2.66 15.77
CA SER A 2 -11.75 1.30 16.34
C SER A 2 -11.65 0.19 15.28
N SER A 3 -12.36 0.34 14.15
CA SER A 3 -12.34 -0.66 13.06
C SER A 3 -10.95 -0.86 12.44
N VAL A 4 -10.18 0.22 12.27
CA VAL A 4 -8.78 0.13 11.78
C VAL A 4 -7.90 -0.58 12.81
N ASN A 5 -8.11 -0.30 14.10
CA ASN A 5 -7.37 -0.93 15.19
C ASN A 5 -7.63 -2.45 15.28
N GLU A 6 -8.89 -2.86 15.12
CA GLU A 6 -9.28 -4.26 15.02
C GLU A 6 -8.71 -4.92 13.77
N GLY A 7 -8.79 -4.25 12.62
CA GLY A 7 -8.23 -4.74 11.37
C GLY A 7 -6.71 -4.97 11.44
N LEU A 8 -5.97 -3.99 11.96
CA LEU A 8 -4.51 -4.12 12.17
C LEU A 8 -4.16 -5.25 13.17
N SER A 9 -5.01 -5.49 14.16
CA SER A 9 -4.81 -6.62 15.10
C SER A 9 -4.94 -7.97 14.39
N LEU A 10 -5.85 -8.08 13.41
CA LEU A 10 -5.98 -9.27 12.55
C LEU A 10 -4.79 -9.40 11.60
N VAL A 11 -4.35 -8.31 10.95
CA VAL A 11 -3.16 -8.31 10.08
C VAL A 11 -1.93 -8.79 10.86
N LYS A 12 -1.71 -8.26 12.07
CA LYS A 12 -0.60 -8.69 12.95
C LYS A 12 -0.66 -10.18 13.27
N LEU A 13 -1.85 -10.74 13.47
CA LEU A 13 -2.03 -12.18 13.71
C LEU A 13 -1.72 -13.01 12.47
N ILE A 14 -2.17 -12.55 11.30
CA ILE A 14 -1.92 -13.19 10.00
C ILE A 14 -0.41 -13.23 9.75
N GLU A 15 0.24 -12.08 9.84
CA GLU A 15 1.69 -11.96 9.63
C GLU A 15 2.48 -12.87 10.57
N LYS A 16 2.18 -12.86 11.87
CA LYS A 16 2.87 -13.72 12.86
C LYS A 16 2.63 -15.21 12.61
N THR A 17 1.51 -15.58 12.02
CA THR A 17 1.18 -16.98 11.78
C THR A 17 1.83 -17.53 10.51
N LEU A 18 1.88 -16.72 9.45
CA LEU A 18 2.42 -17.12 8.14
C LEU A 18 3.92 -16.86 7.99
N TYR A 19 4.44 -15.82 8.65
CA TYR A 19 5.83 -15.40 8.53
C TYR A 19 6.47 -15.38 9.93
N GLU A 20 6.93 -16.55 10.38
CA GLU A 20 7.65 -16.70 11.66
C GLU A 20 9.09 -16.16 11.60
N SER A 21 9.59 -15.74 10.43
CA SER A 21 10.98 -15.26 10.32
C SER A 21 11.21 -13.94 11.05
N ASP A 22 12.38 -13.83 11.67
CA ASP A 22 12.84 -12.60 12.32
C ASP A 22 13.15 -11.47 11.31
N GLU A 23 13.14 -11.76 10.01
CA GLU A 23 13.45 -10.81 8.93
C GLU A 23 12.44 -9.64 8.89
N LEU A 24 11.19 -9.87 9.31
CA LEU A 24 10.15 -8.84 9.34
C LEU A 24 10.06 -8.10 10.69
N VAL A 25 10.90 -8.42 11.67
CA VAL A 25 10.84 -7.82 13.01
C VAL A 25 10.98 -6.30 12.96
N ASN A 26 11.91 -5.79 12.15
CA ASN A 26 12.10 -4.34 12.05
C ASN A 26 10.90 -3.63 11.42
N ILE A 27 10.26 -4.25 10.42
CA ILE A 27 9.05 -3.73 9.78
C ILE A 27 7.88 -3.71 10.78
N ARG A 28 7.69 -4.80 11.53
CA ARG A 28 6.64 -4.89 12.56
C ARG A 28 6.83 -3.84 13.65
N ASN A 29 8.07 -3.69 14.12
CA ASN A 29 8.41 -2.67 15.12
C ASN A 29 8.15 -1.25 14.57
N ALA A 30 8.51 -0.97 13.32
CA ALA A 30 8.25 0.30 12.66
C ALA A 30 6.75 0.61 12.56
N ALA A 31 5.94 -0.39 12.16
CA ALA A 31 4.49 -0.27 12.06
C ALA A 31 3.84 -0.03 13.44
N GLU A 32 4.22 -0.81 14.46
CA GLU A 32 3.71 -0.66 15.82
C GLU A 32 4.01 0.72 16.41
N VAL A 33 5.28 1.15 16.35
CA VAL A 33 5.69 2.46 16.88
C VAL A 33 5.00 3.59 16.14
N SER A 34 4.87 3.49 14.81
CA SER A 34 4.16 4.50 14.01
C SER A 34 2.68 4.58 14.39
N TRP A 35 2.02 3.44 14.54
CA TRP A 35 0.61 3.37 14.92
C TRP A 35 0.37 3.93 16.32
N PHE A 36 1.19 3.56 17.30
CA PHE A 36 1.13 4.14 18.66
C PHE A 36 1.42 5.64 18.65
N GLY A 37 2.40 6.09 17.86
CA GLY A 37 2.72 7.50 17.63
C GLY A 37 1.47 8.29 17.23
N VAL A 38 0.78 7.82 16.20
CA VAL A 38 -0.39 8.51 15.64
C VAL A 38 -1.58 8.45 16.61
N THR A 39 -1.88 7.27 17.16
CA THR A 39 -3.09 7.05 17.97
C THR A 39 -3.02 7.65 19.37
N LEU A 40 -1.87 7.56 20.05
CA LEU A 40 -1.72 8.02 21.44
C LEU A 40 -1.15 9.42 21.52
N TYR A 41 -0.11 9.69 20.73
CA TYR A 41 0.65 10.93 20.83
C TYR A 41 0.27 11.98 19.78
N ARG A 42 -0.58 11.61 18.81
CA ARG A 42 -0.89 12.44 17.63
C ARG A 42 0.39 12.93 16.95
N LYS A 43 1.35 12.02 16.81
CA LYS A 43 2.62 12.25 16.14
C LYS A 43 2.86 11.21 15.06
N TRP A 44 3.46 11.63 13.95
CA TRP A 44 3.96 10.72 12.93
C TRP A 44 5.43 11.03 12.69
N GLN A 45 6.31 10.04 12.90
CA GLN A 45 7.77 10.22 12.83
C GLN A 45 8.28 11.42 13.63
N GLY A 46 7.75 11.60 14.85
CA GLY A 46 8.13 12.70 15.73
C GLY A 46 7.48 14.05 15.41
N MET A 47 6.87 14.21 14.23
CA MET A 47 6.13 15.41 13.85
C MET A 47 4.77 15.44 14.52
N ASP A 48 4.44 16.54 15.19
CA ASP A 48 3.15 16.75 15.86
C ASP A 48 2.06 17.10 14.83
N LEU A 49 1.05 16.22 14.72
CA LEU A 49 -0.02 16.32 13.73
C LEU A 49 -0.89 17.56 13.93
N ARG A 50 -1.06 18.06 15.17
CA ARG A 50 -1.83 19.30 15.41
C ARG A 50 -1.01 20.53 15.06
N LYS A 51 0.28 20.53 15.41
CA LYS A 51 1.14 21.69 15.11
C LYS A 51 1.31 21.87 13.61
N ILE A 52 1.50 20.78 12.87
CA ILE A 52 1.63 20.86 11.41
C ILE A 52 0.31 21.27 10.75
N SER A 53 -0.85 20.78 11.22
CA SER A 53 -2.14 21.18 10.65
C SER A 53 -2.44 22.66 10.86
N LEU A 54 -1.93 23.28 11.94
CA LEU A 54 -2.05 24.72 12.17
C LEU A 54 -1.08 25.55 11.34
N ARG A 55 0.09 25.00 11.00
CA ARG A 55 1.11 25.66 10.18
C ARG A 55 0.75 25.65 8.70
N CYS A 56 0.19 24.55 8.23
CA CYS A 56 -0.11 24.32 6.82
C CYS A 56 -1.50 24.83 6.46
N LYS A 57 -1.65 25.36 5.24
CA LYS A 57 -2.91 25.96 4.78
C LYS A 57 -3.97 24.91 4.38
N ASN A 58 -3.53 23.73 3.98
CA ASN A 58 -4.37 22.61 3.56
C ASN A 58 -3.63 21.28 3.77
N SER A 59 -4.36 20.18 3.65
CA SER A 59 -3.88 18.80 3.72
C SER A 59 -2.75 18.47 2.74
N LYS A 60 -2.80 19.00 1.51
CA LYS A 60 -1.73 18.81 0.50
C LYS A 60 -0.38 19.35 1.01
N ASN A 61 -0.37 20.54 1.61
CA ASN A 61 0.83 21.13 2.20
C ASN A 61 1.29 20.33 3.43
N VAL A 62 0.37 19.76 4.22
CA VAL A 62 0.72 18.86 5.33
C VAL A 62 1.43 17.60 4.80
N LEU A 63 0.91 16.98 3.74
CA LEU A 63 1.50 15.79 3.13
C LEU A 63 2.87 16.07 2.53
N GLN A 64 3.05 17.22 1.87
CA GLN A 64 4.35 17.65 1.35
C GLN A 64 5.38 17.80 2.47
N GLU A 65 5.01 18.45 3.57
CA GLU A 65 5.89 18.63 4.72
C GLU A 65 6.28 17.29 5.38
N PHE A 66 5.37 16.31 5.45
CA PHE A 66 5.72 14.94 5.87
C PHE A 66 6.70 14.29 4.90
N SER A 67 6.46 14.42 3.60
CA SER A 67 7.31 13.86 2.55
C SER A 67 8.73 14.42 2.64
N ASP A 68 8.86 15.74 2.71
CA ASP A 68 10.15 16.43 2.77
C ASP A 68 10.93 16.07 4.05
N ASP A 69 10.25 15.93 5.18
CA ASP A 69 10.90 15.56 6.44
C ASP A 69 11.40 14.11 6.45
N ALA A 70 10.58 13.20 5.92
CA ALA A 70 10.97 11.82 5.72
C ALA A 70 12.15 11.71 4.75
N GLU A 71 12.11 12.41 3.62
CA GLU A 71 13.18 12.42 2.62
C GLU A 71 14.49 12.94 3.22
N ARG A 72 14.45 14.03 3.99
CA ARG A 72 15.64 14.52 4.72
C ARG A 72 16.21 13.48 5.66
N THR A 73 15.36 12.75 6.38
CA THR A 73 15.78 11.69 7.30
C THR A 73 16.45 10.54 6.56
N ILE A 74 15.83 10.08 5.47
CA ILE A 74 16.35 9.00 4.62
C ILE A 74 17.67 9.43 3.97
N ALA A 75 17.74 10.64 3.41
CA ALA A 75 18.96 11.16 2.77
C ALA A 75 20.13 11.30 3.76
N LYS A 76 19.87 11.67 5.02
CA LYS A 76 20.90 11.65 6.07
C LYS A 76 21.38 10.23 6.36
N PHE A 77 20.46 9.27 6.46
CA PHE A 77 20.81 7.86 6.62
C PHE A 77 21.64 7.34 5.43
N LYS A 78 21.25 7.65 4.18
CA LYS A 78 21.99 7.22 2.98
C LYS A 78 23.43 7.73 2.96
N ARG A 79 23.67 8.96 3.41
CA ARG A 79 25.03 9.53 3.48
C ARG A 79 25.90 8.89 4.57
N ALA A 80 25.28 8.33 5.61
CA ALA A 80 25.98 7.78 6.78
C ALA A 80 26.14 6.25 6.74
N ALA A 81 25.30 5.56 5.96
CA ALA A 81 25.32 4.12 5.85
C ALA A 81 26.38 3.64 4.84
N ASN A 82 27.06 2.53 5.15
CA ASN A 82 27.86 1.79 4.17
C ASN A 82 26.92 1.06 3.17
N ASP A 83 27.38 0.83 1.94
CA ASP A 83 26.59 0.26 0.83
C ASP A 83 25.77 -0.98 1.21
N PHE A 84 26.30 -1.87 2.05
CA PHE A 84 25.61 -3.10 2.45
C PHE A 84 24.24 -2.89 3.15
N LEU A 85 24.08 -1.82 3.95
CA LEU A 85 22.79 -1.49 4.57
C LEU A 85 21.83 -0.81 3.58
N MET A 86 22.34 -0.32 2.45
CA MET A 86 21.55 0.34 1.41
C MET A 86 20.88 -0.67 0.47
N GLU A 87 21.47 -1.85 0.28
CA GLU A 87 20.99 -2.83 -0.70
C GLU A 87 19.68 -3.52 -0.32
N ASN A 88 19.49 -3.84 0.97
CA ASN A 88 18.30 -4.54 1.44
C ASN A 88 17.52 -3.74 2.50
N PRO A 89 16.31 -3.23 2.18
CA PRO A 89 15.43 -2.54 3.13
C PRO A 89 15.07 -3.34 4.39
N LEU A 90 15.17 -4.67 4.36
CA LEU A 90 14.99 -5.52 5.56
C LEU A 90 16.08 -5.28 6.62
N ASN A 91 17.26 -4.83 6.20
CA ASN A 91 18.36 -4.48 7.11
C ASN A 91 18.21 -3.08 7.73
N TRP A 92 17.19 -2.32 7.33
CA TRP A 92 16.98 -0.97 7.86
C TRP A 92 16.47 -1.01 9.29
N SER A 93 16.91 -0.03 10.08
CA SER A 93 16.36 0.13 11.44
C SER A 93 14.87 0.52 11.38
N PRO A 94 14.07 0.18 12.41
CA PRO A 94 12.65 0.52 12.45
C PRO A 94 12.36 2.01 12.20
N ASN A 95 13.23 2.90 12.67
CA ASN A 95 13.09 4.34 12.46
C ASN A 95 13.20 4.74 10.99
N ILE A 96 14.16 4.16 10.26
CA ILE A 96 14.36 4.45 8.83
C ILE A 96 13.25 3.83 7.99
N ILE A 97 12.81 2.61 8.33
CA ILE A 97 11.64 1.99 7.69
C ILE A 97 10.41 2.89 7.86
N ALA A 98 10.18 3.38 9.08
CA ALA A 98 9.01 4.21 9.36
C ALA A 98 9.06 5.58 8.68
N ALA A 99 10.24 6.20 8.58
CA ALA A 99 10.46 7.40 7.76
C ALA A 99 10.19 7.12 6.28
N ASN A 100 10.71 6.03 5.74
CA ASN A 100 10.45 5.63 4.35
C ASN A 100 8.97 5.34 4.08
N SER A 101 8.27 4.71 5.01
CA SER A 101 6.82 4.55 4.92
C SER A 101 6.10 5.88 4.94
N MET A 102 6.52 6.84 5.78
CA MET A 102 5.95 8.20 5.77
C MET A 102 6.14 8.89 4.42
N TYR A 103 7.36 8.86 3.87
CA TYR A 103 7.65 9.39 2.53
C TYR A 103 6.73 8.76 1.48
N ARG A 104 6.69 7.42 1.41
CA ARG A 104 5.93 6.71 0.37
C ARG A 104 4.43 6.95 0.48
N ILE A 105 3.87 6.90 1.69
CA ILE A 105 2.43 7.14 1.90
C ILE A 105 2.09 8.58 1.50
N SER A 106 2.88 9.57 1.95
CA SER A 106 2.65 10.96 1.58
C SER A 106 2.72 11.19 0.07
N GLN A 107 3.72 10.63 -0.61
CA GLN A 107 3.88 10.74 -2.06
C GLN A 107 2.74 10.06 -2.81
N THR A 108 2.34 8.85 -2.41
CA THR A 108 1.23 8.13 -3.05
C THR A 108 -0.06 8.95 -2.96
N ILE A 109 -0.38 9.49 -1.77
CA ILE A 109 -1.57 10.31 -1.62
C ILE A 109 -1.45 11.58 -2.49
N LEU A 110 -0.32 12.30 -2.42
CA LEU A 110 -0.08 13.53 -3.19
C LEU A 110 -0.23 13.34 -4.71
N LEU A 111 0.25 12.22 -5.25
CA LEU A 111 0.13 11.90 -6.67
C LEU A 111 -1.34 11.69 -7.05
N SER A 112 -2.08 10.94 -6.23
CA SER A 112 -3.51 10.73 -6.47
C SER A 112 -4.33 12.03 -6.38
N CYS A 113 -3.87 13.04 -5.63
CA CYS A 113 -4.50 14.38 -5.60
C CYS A 113 -4.22 15.24 -6.84
N GLN A 114 -3.25 14.88 -7.69
CA GLN A 114 -2.91 15.66 -8.89
C GLN A 114 -3.74 15.24 -10.10
N GLU A 115 -4.24 14.00 -10.09
CA GLU A 115 -5.03 13.41 -11.17
C GLU A 115 -6.52 13.81 -11.10
N GLU A 116 -7.02 14.18 -9.92
CA GLU A 116 -8.40 14.66 -9.71
C GLU A 116 -8.42 16.18 -9.39
N ASN A 117 -9.15 16.97 -10.18
CA ASN A 117 -9.30 18.42 -9.99
C ASN A 117 -9.69 18.79 -8.55
N GLU A 118 -9.04 19.83 -7.98
CA GLU A 118 -9.31 20.47 -6.69
C GLU A 118 -10.01 19.58 -5.63
N GLN A 119 -9.37 18.47 -5.27
CA GLN A 119 -9.87 17.63 -4.18
C GLN A 119 -9.85 18.40 -2.85
N ASN A 120 -11.01 18.52 -2.21
CA ASN A 120 -11.12 19.06 -0.86
C ASN A 120 -10.66 18.01 0.19
N ASP A 121 -10.52 18.43 1.45
CA ASP A 121 -10.05 17.56 2.53
C ASP A 121 -10.92 16.29 2.72
N ASP A 122 -12.21 16.35 2.38
CA ASP A 122 -13.13 15.22 2.48
C ASP A 122 -12.83 14.13 1.43
N GLY A 123 -12.55 14.54 0.19
CA GLY A 123 -12.15 13.61 -0.88
C GLY A 123 -10.86 12.87 -0.54
N LEU A 124 -9.90 13.56 0.06
CA LEU A 124 -8.64 12.97 0.54
C LEU A 124 -8.85 11.96 1.66
N PHE A 125 -9.73 12.28 2.61
CA PHE A 125 -10.09 11.35 3.67
C PHE A 125 -10.76 10.08 3.13
N GLN A 126 -11.66 10.23 2.15
CA GLN A 126 -12.31 9.10 1.49
C GLN A 126 -11.28 8.24 0.75
N GLN A 127 -10.39 8.84 -0.02
CA GLN A 127 -9.35 8.12 -0.76
C GLN A 127 -8.40 7.37 0.19
N LEU A 128 -7.97 8.01 1.27
CA LEU A 128 -7.17 7.34 2.31
C LEU A 128 -7.91 6.16 2.92
N SER A 129 -9.22 6.29 3.14
CA SER A 129 -10.05 5.21 3.67
C SER A 129 -10.14 4.02 2.70
N ILE A 130 -10.22 4.28 1.39
CA ILE A 130 -10.20 3.25 0.34
C ILE A 130 -8.86 2.52 0.35
N ILE A 131 -7.73 3.25 0.33
CA ILE A 131 -6.39 2.66 0.37
C ILE A 131 -6.21 1.76 1.61
N ILE A 132 -6.67 2.21 2.78
CA ILE A 132 -6.62 1.39 4.00
C ILE A 132 -7.49 0.14 3.87
N ALA A 133 -8.70 0.27 3.33
CA ALA A 133 -9.62 -0.85 3.14
C ALA A 133 -9.06 -1.88 2.16
N ASP A 134 -8.46 -1.45 1.05
CA ASP A 134 -7.85 -2.32 0.05
C ASP A 134 -6.66 -3.08 0.63
N ILE A 135 -5.79 -2.40 1.38
CA ILE A 135 -4.66 -3.05 2.07
C ILE A 135 -5.15 -4.08 3.08
N LEU A 136 -6.12 -3.72 3.93
CA LEU A 136 -6.68 -4.66 4.91
C LEU A 136 -7.35 -5.85 4.22
N THR A 137 -8.07 -5.61 3.14
CA THR A 137 -8.72 -6.65 2.33
C THR A 137 -7.70 -7.62 1.73
N ALA A 138 -6.63 -7.11 1.13
CA ALA A 138 -5.54 -7.92 0.60
C ALA A 138 -4.85 -8.74 1.71
N CYS A 139 -4.66 -8.17 2.90
CA CYS A 139 -4.15 -8.95 4.03
C CYS A 139 -5.14 -10.05 4.47
N PHE A 140 -6.45 -9.78 4.45
CA PHE A 140 -7.48 -10.71 4.93
C PHE A 140 -7.75 -11.90 4.01
N THR A 141 -7.31 -11.88 2.76
CA THR A 141 -7.34 -13.07 1.88
C THR A 141 -6.60 -14.26 2.52
N ASN A 142 -5.58 -13.96 3.34
CA ASN A 142 -4.79 -14.96 4.05
C ASN A 142 -5.46 -15.57 5.29
N LEU A 143 -6.63 -15.09 5.71
CA LEU A 143 -7.30 -15.57 6.93
C LEU A 143 -7.61 -17.07 6.88
N ALA A 144 -8.09 -17.58 5.75
CA ALA A 144 -8.40 -19.00 5.60
C ALA A 144 -7.17 -19.87 5.84
N ARG A 145 -6.03 -19.49 5.25
CA ARG A 145 -4.74 -20.17 5.42
C ARG A 145 -4.26 -20.13 6.87
N VAL A 146 -4.43 -18.99 7.55
CA VAL A 146 -4.07 -18.82 8.98
C VAL A 146 -4.91 -19.72 9.87
N ILE A 147 -6.23 -19.79 9.63
CA ILE A 147 -7.15 -20.66 10.39
C ILE A 147 -6.76 -22.13 10.22
N ILE A 148 -6.54 -22.58 8.98
CA ILE A 148 -6.08 -23.94 8.68
C ILE A 148 -4.76 -24.24 9.40
N THR A 149 -3.77 -23.36 9.27
CA THR A 149 -2.44 -23.51 9.90
C THR A 149 -2.56 -23.65 11.42
N LYS A 150 -3.42 -22.84 12.06
CA LYS A 150 -3.70 -22.91 13.50
C LYS A 150 -4.38 -24.23 13.88
N CYS A 151 -5.37 -24.70 13.13
CA CYS A 151 -6.06 -25.97 13.39
C CYS A 151 -5.14 -27.21 13.28
N HIS A 152 -4.05 -27.12 12.51
CA HIS A 152 -3.12 -28.23 12.27
C HIS A 152 -1.82 -28.22 13.12
N ARG A 153 -1.54 -27.20 13.93
CA ARG A 153 -0.33 -27.19 14.80
C ARG A 153 -0.43 -28.25 15.92
N ASN A 154 0.49 -29.23 15.90
CA ASN A 154 0.46 -30.44 16.72
C ASN A 154 1.30 -30.37 18.01
N ALA A 155 0.63 -30.11 19.13
CA ALA A 155 0.85 -30.70 20.46
C ALA A 155 -0.49 -30.56 21.21
N ILE A 156 -0.98 -31.55 21.94
CA ILE A 156 -2.40 -31.60 22.38
C ILE A 156 -2.86 -30.32 23.11
N GLU A 157 -2.04 -29.76 24.02
CA GLU A 157 -2.32 -28.46 24.66
C GLU A 157 -2.24 -27.26 23.69
N LYS A 158 -1.27 -27.28 22.76
CA LYS A 158 -1.17 -26.26 21.70
C LYS A 158 -2.35 -26.37 20.72
N ARG A 159 -2.92 -27.56 20.51
CA ARG A 159 -4.06 -27.81 19.64
C ARG A 159 -5.34 -27.26 20.25
N GLU A 160 -5.61 -27.50 21.54
CA GLU A 160 -6.81 -26.95 22.19
C GLU A 160 -6.78 -25.41 22.20
N LYS A 161 -5.66 -24.82 22.63
CA LYS A 161 -5.49 -23.35 22.59
C LYS A 161 -5.59 -22.80 21.17
N SER A 162 -4.97 -23.46 20.20
CA SER A 162 -4.97 -23.01 18.81
C SER A 162 -6.34 -23.18 18.12
N VAL A 163 -7.08 -24.25 18.43
CA VAL A 163 -8.46 -24.46 17.97
C VAL A 163 -9.40 -23.44 18.58
N HIS A 164 -9.24 -23.13 19.88
CA HIS A 164 -9.99 -22.05 20.53
C HIS A 164 -9.69 -20.68 19.91
N GLU A 165 -8.41 -20.36 19.67
CA GLU A 165 -7.99 -19.14 18.96
C GLU A 165 -8.59 -19.09 17.54
N ALA A 166 -8.60 -20.21 16.81
CA ALA A 166 -9.16 -20.31 15.47
C ALA A 166 -10.69 -20.12 15.48
N PHE A 167 -11.40 -20.68 16.45
CA PHE A 167 -12.84 -20.50 16.62
C PHE A 167 -13.19 -19.02 16.90
N LEU A 168 -12.47 -18.38 17.83
CA LEU A 168 -12.66 -16.95 18.12
C LEU A 168 -12.34 -16.07 16.90
N LEU A 169 -11.31 -16.44 16.14
CA LEU A 169 -10.96 -15.73 14.91
C LEU A 169 -12.06 -15.87 13.85
N LEU A 170 -12.60 -17.08 13.67
CA LEU A 170 -13.68 -17.35 12.73
C LEU A 170 -14.94 -16.56 13.10
N ASP A 171 -15.32 -16.56 14.38
CA ASP A 171 -16.47 -15.78 14.86
C ASP A 171 -16.31 -14.29 14.54
N LYS A 172 -15.15 -13.70 14.86
CA LYS A 172 -14.85 -12.28 14.60
C LYS A 172 -14.79 -11.92 13.11
N THR A 173 -14.36 -12.85 12.25
CA THR A 173 -14.11 -12.58 10.82
C THR A 173 -15.23 -13.09 9.90
N THR A 174 -16.28 -13.70 10.46
CA THR A 174 -17.37 -14.32 9.67
C THR A 174 -18.03 -13.35 8.68
N GLN A 175 -18.26 -12.10 9.08
CA GLN A 175 -18.86 -11.10 8.19
C GLN A 175 -17.91 -10.66 7.07
N ILE A 176 -16.62 -10.51 7.38
CA ILE A 176 -15.58 -10.17 6.41
C ILE A 176 -15.48 -11.28 5.36
N LEU A 177 -15.40 -12.54 5.78
CA LEU A 177 -15.35 -13.69 4.86
C LEU A 177 -16.56 -13.75 3.93
N LYS A 178 -17.77 -13.46 4.44
CA LYS A 178 -19.00 -13.40 3.61
C LYS A 178 -18.97 -12.26 2.59
N LEU A 179 -18.36 -11.13 2.91
CA LEU A 179 -18.19 -10.00 1.99
C LEU A 179 -17.16 -10.34 0.90
N LEU A 180 -16.02 -10.91 1.29
CA LEU A 180 -14.96 -11.34 0.39
C LEU A 180 -15.43 -12.40 -0.61
N GLN A 181 -16.31 -13.33 -0.20
CA GLN A 181 -16.91 -14.33 -1.09
C GLN A 181 -17.86 -13.76 -2.15
N ARG A 182 -18.41 -12.56 -1.93
CA ARG A 182 -19.33 -11.90 -2.86
C ARG A 182 -18.62 -11.00 -3.86
N HIS A 183 -17.34 -10.70 -3.64
CA HIS A 183 -16.58 -9.86 -4.55
C HIS A 183 -16.07 -10.69 -5.73
N GLU A 184 -16.27 -10.22 -6.96
CA GLU A 184 -15.54 -10.74 -8.12
C GLU A 184 -14.06 -10.38 -7.97
N TRP A 185 -13.24 -11.41 -7.84
CA TRP A 185 -11.80 -11.26 -7.71
C TRP A 185 -11.18 -11.05 -9.10
N PRO A 186 -10.14 -10.23 -9.24
CA PRO A 186 -9.27 -10.33 -10.41
C PRO A 186 -8.78 -11.78 -10.54
N SER A 187 -8.57 -12.27 -11.76
CA SER A 187 -8.23 -13.67 -12.06
C SER A 187 -6.79 -14.04 -11.64
N LEU A 188 -6.42 -13.73 -10.41
CA LEU A 188 -5.15 -14.04 -9.80
C LEU A 188 -5.28 -15.40 -9.10
N ASP A 189 -4.32 -16.29 -9.36
CA ASP A 189 -4.26 -17.59 -8.72
C ASP A 189 -4.28 -17.48 -7.18
N HIS A 190 -4.96 -18.42 -6.51
CA HIS A 190 -5.24 -18.31 -5.07
C HIS A 190 -3.97 -18.34 -4.21
N ASP A 191 -2.95 -19.11 -4.63
CA ASP A 191 -1.67 -19.18 -3.93
C ASP A 191 -0.84 -17.91 -4.15
N LYS A 192 -1.00 -17.25 -5.30
CA LYS A 192 -0.38 -15.95 -5.60
C LYS A 192 -1.07 -14.79 -4.89
N ALA A 193 -2.40 -14.81 -4.80
CA ALA A 193 -3.21 -13.79 -4.13
C ALA A 193 -2.95 -13.69 -2.62
N ALA A 194 -2.18 -14.62 -2.05
CA ALA A 194 -1.67 -14.54 -0.69
C ALA A 194 -0.56 -13.49 -0.49
N TYR A 195 0.15 -13.10 -1.55
CA TYR A 195 1.32 -12.20 -1.48
C TYR A 195 0.99 -10.83 -2.08
N ILE A 196 1.22 -9.75 -1.33
CA ILE A 196 0.87 -8.39 -1.75
C ILE A 196 1.71 -7.91 -2.95
N GLU A 197 2.89 -8.51 -3.14
CA GLU A 197 3.77 -8.27 -4.28
C GLU A 197 3.11 -8.72 -5.59
N GLU A 198 2.43 -9.86 -5.59
CA GLU A 198 1.71 -10.39 -6.77
C GLU A 198 0.51 -9.51 -7.14
N TRP A 199 -0.19 -8.98 -6.13
CA TRP A 199 -1.25 -7.98 -6.35
C TRP A 199 -0.69 -6.70 -6.97
N ARG A 200 0.45 -6.21 -6.49
CA ARG A 200 1.12 -5.02 -7.03
C ARG A 200 1.55 -5.23 -8.47
N ALA A 201 2.14 -6.39 -8.79
CA ALA A 201 2.53 -6.75 -10.15
C ALA A 201 1.32 -6.80 -11.08
N PHE A 202 0.26 -7.49 -10.68
CA PHE A 202 -0.97 -7.62 -11.44
C PHE A 202 -1.61 -6.26 -11.81
N PHE A 203 -1.71 -5.33 -10.86
CA PHE A 203 -2.27 -4.00 -11.16
C PHE A 203 -1.33 -3.11 -11.97
N SER A 204 -0.03 -3.41 -11.97
CA SER A 204 0.94 -2.69 -12.80
C SER A 204 0.87 -3.16 -14.27
N GLU A 205 0.71 -4.47 -14.51
CA GLU A 205 0.54 -5.04 -15.86
C GLU A 205 -0.78 -4.60 -16.54
N ASN A 206 -1.88 -4.56 -15.78
CA ASN A 206 -3.18 -4.16 -16.34
C ASN A 206 -3.24 -2.68 -16.75
N ASN A 207 -2.46 -1.82 -16.07
CA ASN A 207 -2.35 -0.41 -16.43
C ASN A 207 -1.55 -0.18 -17.73
N GLU A 208 -0.62 -1.08 -18.09
CA GLU A 208 0.10 -1.01 -19.38
C GLU A 208 -0.77 -1.49 -20.56
N THR A 209 -1.63 -2.49 -20.36
CA THR A 209 -2.53 -3.00 -21.42
C THR A 209 -3.61 -2.03 -21.87
N LEU A 210 -4.00 -1.04 -21.04
CA LEU A 210 -4.99 -0.04 -21.43
C LEU A 210 -4.46 0.97 -22.46
N VAL A 211 -3.13 1.09 -22.62
CA VAL A 211 -2.50 2.02 -23.56
C VAL A 211 -2.45 1.47 -25.00
N MET A 212 -2.54 0.15 -25.20
CA MET A 212 -2.38 -0.48 -26.53
C MET A 212 -3.69 -0.80 -27.26
N THR A 213 -4.84 -0.41 -26.74
CA THR A 213 -6.13 -0.66 -27.44
C THR A 213 -6.83 0.64 -27.79
N SER A 214 -6.23 1.42 -28.70
CA SER A 214 -7.00 2.42 -29.47
C SER A 214 -7.67 1.71 -30.66
N PRO A 215 -8.99 1.83 -30.86
CA PRO A 215 -9.64 1.27 -32.04
C PRO A 215 -9.22 2.06 -33.27
N SER A 216 -8.58 1.39 -34.23
CA SER A 216 -8.37 1.89 -35.58
C SER A 216 -9.73 2.14 -36.24
N THR A 217 -10.13 3.40 -36.32
CA THR A 217 -11.34 3.80 -37.03
C THR A 217 -11.03 3.83 -38.53
N SER A 218 -11.51 2.82 -39.24
CA SER A 218 -11.64 2.82 -40.69
C SER A 218 -12.80 3.73 -41.08
N SER A 219 -12.54 4.71 -41.95
CA SER A 219 -13.57 5.37 -42.75
C SER A 219 -12.95 5.89 -44.04
N ASP A 220 -13.13 5.13 -45.12
CA ASP A 220 -13.07 5.64 -46.49
C ASP A 220 -14.42 6.30 -46.82
N GLU A 221 -14.43 7.59 -47.17
CA GLU A 221 -14.76 8.05 -48.53
C GLU A 221 -14.78 9.60 -48.64
N ALA A 222 -13.90 10.06 -49.53
CA ALA A 222 -14.07 11.11 -50.54
C ALA A 222 -14.56 12.53 -50.15
N VAL A 223 -13.65 13.51 -50.17
CA VAL A 223 -13.80 14.76 -50.97
C VAL A 223 -12.42 15.21 -51.51
N LYS A 224 -12.44 15.71 -52.75
CA LYS A 224 -11.36 15.94 -53.72
C LYS A 224 -10.36 17.07 -53.40
N SER A 225 -9.13 16.84 -53.87
CA SER A 225 -8.16 17.74 -54.53
C SER A 225 -7.87 19.14 -53.94
N LEU A 226 -6.59 19.39 -53.64
CA LEU A 226 -5.75 20.34 -54.39
C LEU A 226 -4.26 20.12 -54.05
N VAL A 227 -3.46 20.11 -55.11
CA VAL A 227 -2.02 19.93 -55.20
C VAL A 227 -1.28 21.15 -54.64
N SER A 228 -0.20 20.96 -53.86
CA SER A 228 1.14 21.47 -54.23
C SER A 228 2.24 20.95 -53.31
N ASN A 229 3.39 20.68 -53.94
CA ASN A 229 4.68 20.24 -53.40
C ASN A 229 5.25 21.18 -52.32
N GLU A 230 6.04 20.66 -51.37
CA GLU A 230 7.51 20.80 -51.37
C GLU A 230 8.18 20.21 -50.10
N GLU A 231 9.27 19.48 -50.38
CA GLU A 231 10.52 19.31 -49.65
C GLU A 231 10.63 18.66 -48.25
N GLN A 232 11.42 17.58 -48.27
CA GLN A 232 12.08 16.91 -47.15
C GLN A 232 13.22 17.77 -46.62
N VAL A 233 13.35 17.90 -45.29
CA VAL A 233 14.67 18.00 -44.64
C VAL A 233 14.65 17.25 -43.31
N THR A 234 15.44 16.18 -43.27
CA THR A 234 15.85 15.42 -42.08
C THR A 234 16.94 16.19 -41.33
N VAL A 235 16.80 16.36 -40.01
CA VAL A 235 17.95 16.68 -39.13
C VAL A 235 17.89 15.80 -37.88
N ILE A 236 18.88 14.91 -37.78
CA ILE A 236 19.27 14.14 -36.60
C ILE A 236 20.37 14.95 -35.91
N ILE A 237 20.32 15.13 -34.59
CA ILE A 237 21.48 15.57 -33.80
C ILE A 237 21.62 14.66 -32.58
N SER A 238 22.86 14.17 -32.46
CA SER A 238 23.45 13.26 -31.48
C SER A 238 23.44 13.75 -30.04
#